data_AF-A0ABD5NSQ5-F1
#
_entry.id   AF-A0ABD5NSQ5-F1
#
_cell.length_a   1.000
_cell.length_b   1.000
_cell.length_c   1.000
_cell.angle_alpha   90.00
_cell.angle_beta   90.00
_cell.angle_gamma   90.00
#
_symmetry.space_group_name_H-M   'P 1'
#
loop_
_entity.id
_entity.type
_entity.pdbx_description
1 polymer ?
#
loop_
_entity_poly.entity_id
_entity_poly.type
_entity_poly.pdbx_seq_one_letter_code
_entity_poly.pdbx_strand_id
1 'polypeptide(L)'
;MARDTPVRTGRQSTADEPLPNLVTIVGRGVPSSFEVTVDGEIEAVADDPVADGTVVCGSAAEGTIEVGVTRLRFSGELATVNLVDWNGVSAPESSSTPTVHVDYGVAR
;
A
#
# COMPACT_ATOMS: atom_id res chain seq x y z
N MET A 1 16.06 -12.92 40.20
CA MET A 1 15.18 -12.08 39.37
C MET A 1 16.06 -11.35 38.38
N ALA A 2 16.11 -11.79 37.12
CA ALA A 2 16.99 -11.17 36.14
C ALA A 2 16.40 -11.29 34.72
N ARG A 3 16.16 -10.10 34.15
CA ARG A 3 16.11 -9.75 32.72
C ARG A 3 14.82 -10.05 31.95
N ASP A 4 13.83 -9.20 32.19
CA ASP A 4 12.94 -8.72 31.13
C ASP A 4 13.80 -8.11 30.01
N THR A 5 13.91 -8.85 28.92
CA THR A 5 14.41 -8.33 27.65
C THR A 5 13.19 -7.77 26.93
N PRO A 6 13.05 -6.45 26.74
CA PRO A 6 12.03 -5.96 25.84
C PRO A 6 12.46 -6.36 24.43
N VAL A 7 11.84 -7.41 23.88
CA VAL A 7 11.86 -7.67 22.45
C VAL A 7 11.11 -6.52 21.80
N ARG A 8 11.85 -5.43 21.52
CA ARG A 8 11.34 -4.33 20.72
C ARG A 8 11.30 -4.84 19.28
N THR A 9 10.26 -5.62 18.96
CA THR A 9 9.79 -5.83 17.59
C THR A 9 9.21 -4.51 17.10
N GLY A 10 10.06 -3.49 17.02
CA GLY A 10 9.84 -2.36 16.15
C GLY A 10 10.54 -2.73 14.87
N ARG A 11 9.80 -3.14 13.85
CA ARG A 11 10.19 -2.82 12.48
C ARG A 11 10.45 -1.32 12.52
N GLN A 12 11.72 -0.92 12.55
CA GLN A 12 12.08 0.48 12.37
C GLN A 12 11.68 0.75 10.93
N SER A 13 10.47 1.27 10.73
CA SER A 13 10.19 2.04 9.53
C SER A 13 11.24 3.14 9.55
N THR A 14 12.16 3.08 8.60
CA THR A 14 13.23 4.05 8.45
C THR A 14 12.57 5.28 7.86
N ALA A 15 11.80 5.99 8.70
CA ALA A 15 10.94 7.12 8.35
C ALA A 15 11.70 8.34 7.78
N ASP A 16 12.96 8.15 7.40
CA ASP A 16 13.90 9.16 6.89
C ASP A 16 14.49 8.76 5.53
N GLU A 17 14.27 7.54 5.01
CA GLU A 17 14.63 7.23 3.62
C GLU A 17 13.64 7.90 2.67
N PRO A 18 14.10 8.66 1.67
CA PRO A 18 13.20 9.25 0.69
C PRO A 18 12.49 8.10 -0.03
N LEU A 19 11.16 8.14 0.00
CA LEU A 19 10.28 7.28 -0.80
C LEU A 19 9.88 8.08 -2.05
N PRO A 20 10.70 8.08 -3.12
CA PRO A 20 10.51 8.98 -4.26
C PRO A 20 9.31 8.61 -5.13
N ASN A 21 8.78 7.40 -4.98
CA ASN A 21 7.73 6.86 -5.82
C ASN A 21 6.39 6.90 -5.11
N LEU A 22 5.31 6.95 -5.89
CA LEU A 22 3.95 7.03 -5.40
C LEU A 22 3.09 6.02 -6.14
N VAL A 23 2.33 5.23 -5.39
CA VAL A 23 1.23 4.44 -5.92
C VAL A 23 -0.09 5.08 -5.48
N THR A 24 -0.97 5.27 -6.44
CA THR A 24 -2.30 5.84 -6.24
C THR A 24 -3.34 4.82 -6.65
N ILE A 25 -4.19 4.43 -5.71
CA ILE A 25 -5.23 3.43 -5.90
C ILE A 25 -6.57 4.15 -5.83
N VAL A 26 -7.39 4.01 -6.87
CA VAL A 26 -8.66 4.72 -7.00
C VAL A 26 -9.81 3.70 -6.95
N GLY A 27 -10.64 3.82 -5.94
CA GLY A 27 -11.85 3.02 -5.77
C GLY A 27 -12.90 3.37 -6.83
N ARG A 28 -13.64 2.36 -7.30
CA ARG A 28 -14.69 2.53 -8.33
C ARG A 28 -16.12 2.55 -7.79
N GLY A 29 -16.30 2.60 -6.47
CA GLY A 29 -17.59 2.50 -5.80
C GLY A 29 -18.06 1.07 -5.53
N VAL A 30 -17.17 0.09 -5.69
CA VAL A 30 -17.43 -1.32 -5.38
C VAL A 30 -16.32 -1.78 -4.42
N PRO A 31 -16.64 -2.40 -3.28
CA PRO A 31 -15.65 -2.82 -2.31
C PRO A 31 -14.70 -3.83 -2.96
N SER A 32 -13.43 -3.45 -3.03
CA SER A 32 -12.39 -4.23 -3.71
C SER A 32 -11.14 -4.27 -2.86
N SER A 33 -10.45 -5.39 -2.88
CA SER A 33 -9.18 -5.56 -2.19
C SER A 33 -8.02 -5.27 -3.14
N PHE A 34 -6.96 -4.69 -2.58
CA PHE A 34 -5.71 -4.47 -3.28
C PHE A 34 -4.54 -5.02 -2.46
N GLU A 35 -3.53 -5.51 -3.15
CA GLU A 35 -2.25 -5.90 -2.60
C GLU A 35 -1.16 -5.33 -3.50
N VAL A 36 -0.19 -4.66 -2.90
CA VAL A 36 0.95 -4.04 -3.57
C VAL A 36 2.22 -4.45 -2.85
N THR A 37 3.20 -4.93 -3.60
CA THR A 37 4.51 -5.31 -3.07
C THR A 37 5.61 -4.60 -3.85
N VAL A 38 6.63 -4.13 -3.14
CA VAL A 38 7.79 -3.42 -3.67
C VAL A 38 9.09 -4.11 -3.24
N ASP A 39 10.17 -3.85 -3.95
CA ASP A 39 11.51 -4.31 -3.57
C ASP A 39 12.11 -3.50 -2.38
N GLY A 40 11.64 -2.26 -2.19
CA GLY A 40 12.07 -1.38 -1.11
C GLY A 40 11.11 -1.33 0.07
N GLU A 41 10.95 -0.13 0.65
CA GLU A 41 9.99 0.15 1.72
C GLU A 41 8.75 0.83 1.13
N ILE A 42 7.58 0.56 1.69
CA ILE A 42 6.31 1.20 1.35
C ILE A 42 5.68 1.75 2.63
N GLU A 43 5.11 2.94 2.55
CA GLU A 43 4.48 3.65 3.66
C GLU A 43 3.20 4.37 3.17
N ALA A 44 2.22 4.50 4.04
CA ALA A 44 1.01 5.25 3.72
C ALA A 44 1.27 6.76 3.80
N VAL A 45 0.67 7.54 2.89
CA VAL A 45 0.78 9.00 2.94
C VAL A 45 -0.09 9.52 4.09
N ALA A 46 0.55 9.95 5.19
CA ALA A 46 -0.13 10.35 6.43
C ALA A 46 -1.15 11.50 6.27
N ASP A 47 -1.00 12.34 5.25
CA ASP A 47 -1.89 13.48 4.97
C ASP A 47 -3.05 13.14 4.01
N ASP A 48 -3.04 11.92 3.44
CA ASP A 48 -4.06 11.45 2.50
C ASP A 48 -5.03 10.51 3.24
N PRO A 49 -6.35 10.56 2.94
CA PRO A 49 -7.27 9.59 3.50
C PRO A 49 -6.90 8.19 3.00
N VAL A 50 -6.22 7.44 3.85
CA VAL A 50 -5.95 6.03 3.61
C VAL A 50 -7.28 5.28 3.70
N ALA A 51 -7.58 4.41 2.73
CA ALA A 51 -8.77 3.58 2.81
C ALA A 51 -8.81 2.76 4.10
N ASP A 52 -10.00 2.64 4.69
CA ASP A 52 -10.22 1.94 5.95
C ASP A 52 -9.71 0.49 5.84
N GLY A 53 -8.88 0.09 6.80
CA GLY A 53 -8.28 -1.25 6.80
C GLY A 53 -7.06 -1.43 5.91
N THR A 54 -6.44 -0.35 5.38
CA THR A 54 -5.12 -0.47 4.74
C THR A 54 -4.05 -0.78 5.78
N VAL A 55 -3.33 -1.88 5.58
CA VAL A 55 -2.24 -2.34 6.42
C VAL A 55 -0.95 -2.31 5.61
N VAL A 56 0.07 -1.66 6.16
CA VAL A 56 1.40 -1.57 5.56
C VAL A 56 2.38 -2.40 6.38
N CYS A 57 3.11 -3.28 5.70
CA CYS A 57 3.95 -4.29 6.31
C CYS A 57 5.35 -4.28 5.67
N GLY A 58 6.11 -3.21 5.89
CA GLY A 58 7.49 -3.07 5.39
C GLY A 58 7.52 -2.85 3.89
N SER A 59 7.60 -3.93 3.09
CA SER A 59 7.67 -3.90 1.63
C SER A 59 6.35 -4.26 0.93
N ALA A 60 5.29 -4.50 1.70
CA ALA A 60 3.96 -4.81 1.18
C ALA A 60 2.90 -3.90 1.80
N ALA A 61 1.89 -3.55 1.02
CA ALA A 61 0.70 -2.86 1.48
C ALA A 61 -0.53 -3.57 0.93
N GLU A 62 -1.47 -3.87 1.82
CA GLU A 62 -2.74 -4.48 1.49
C GLU A 62 -3.87 -3.64 2.06
N GLY A 63 -5.03 -3.67 1.43
CA GLY A 63 -6.17 -2.94 1.94
C GLY A 63 -7.43 -3.20 1.13
N THR A 64 -8.52 -2.61 1.60
CA THR A 64 -9.80 -2.62 0.89
C THR A 64 -10.19 -1.19 0.58
N ILE A 65 -10.66 -0.96 -0.65
CA ILE A 65 -11.13 0.35 -1.10
C ILE A 65 -12.46 0.18 -1.82
N GLU A 66 -13.45 0.97 -1.42
CA GLU A 66 -14.74 1.05 -2.10
C GLU A 66 -14.80 2.35 -2.91
N VAL A 67 -14.73 3.48 -2.21
CA VAL A 67 -14.70 4.83 -2.77
C VAL A 67 -13.44 5.57 -2.32
N GLY A 68 -13.05 6.59 -3.09
CA GLY A 68 -11.94 7.47 -2.74
C GLY A 68 -10.62 7.09 -3.41
N VAL A 69 -9.54 7.63 -2.86
CA VAL A 69 -8.19 7.48 -3.36
C VAL A 69 -7.29 7.14 -2.18
N THR A 70 -6.49 6.08 -2.31
CA THR A 70 -5.42 5.74 -1.37
C THR A 70 -4.08 6.00 -2.03
N ARG A 71 -3.23 6.76 -1.35
CA ARG A 71 -1.87 7.05 -1.80
C ARG A 71 -0.85 6.42 -0.87
N LEU A 72 0.09 5.67 -1.44
CA LEU A 72 1.19 5.05 -0.71
C LEU A 72 2.50 5.48 -1.37
N ARG A 73 3.48 5.85 -0.56
CA ARG A 73 4.84 6.16 -1.02
C ARG A 73 5.71 4.94 -0.90
N PHE A 74 6.62 4.75 -1.85
CA PHE A 74 7.55 3.64 -1.81
C PHE A 74 8.93 3.98 -2.36
N SER A 75 9.91 3.14 -2.04
CA SER A 75 11.25 3.12 -2.64
C SER A 75 11.49 1.82 -3.42
N GLY A 76 12.51 1.82 -4.28
CA GLY A 76 12.81 0.68 -5.14
C GLY A 76 11.84 0.52 -6.31
N GLU A 77 11.69 -0.70 -6.78
CA GLU A 77 10.83 -1.05 -7.92
C GLU A 77 9.55 -1.75 -7.44
N LEU A 78 8.45 -1.52 -8.17
CA LEU A 78 7.20 -2.25 -7.95
C LEU A 78 7.36 -3.71 -8.37
N ALA A 79 7.14 -4.64 -7.45
CA ALA A 79 7.28 -6.07 -7.71
C ALA A 79 5.96 -6.68 -8.22
N THR A 80 4.87 -6.46 -7.49
CA THR A 80 3.56 -7.07 -7.79
C THR A 80 2.43 -6.13 -7.40
N VAL A 81 1.38 -6.10 -8.22
CA VAL A 81 0.10 -5.49 -7.88
C VAL A 81 -1.02 -6.47 -8.19
N ASN A 82 -1.81 -6.81 -7.18
CA ASN A 82 -2.99 -7.65 -7.32
C ASN A 82 -4.22 -6.87 -6.87
N LEU A 83 -5.23 -6.81 -7.75
CA LEU A 83 -6.47 -6.07 -7.51
C LEU A 83 -7.62 -7.06 -7.70
N VAL A 84 -8.51 -7.15 -6.72
CA VAL A 84 -9.60 -8.13 -6.69
C VAL A 84 -10.90 -7.42 -6.33
N ASP A 85 -11.92 -7.60 -7.16
CA ASP A 85 -13.29 -7.12 -6.88
C ASP A 85 -13.96 -7.95 -5.77
N TRP A 86 -15.06 -7.44 -5.21
CA TRP A 86 -15.91 -8.14 -4.24
C TRP A 86 -16.27 -9.59 -4.64
N ASN A 87 -16.43 -9.87 -5.94
CA ASN A 87 -16.75 -11.22 -6.42
C ASN A 87 -15.53 -12.16 -6.51
N GLY A 88 -14.35 -11.72 -6.07
CA GLY A 88 -13.12 -12.51 -6.16
C GLY A 88 -12.50 -12.53 -7.56
N VAL A 89 -12.92 -11.63 -8.46
CA VAL A 89 -12.40 -11.54 -9.82
C VAL A 89 -11.28 -10.51 -9.88
N SER A 90 -10.10 -10.94 -10.36
CA SER A 90 -8.93 -10.08 -10.45
C SER A 90 -8.95 -9.14 -11.67
N ALA A 91 -8.21 -8.04 -11.58
CA ALA A 91 -7.89 -7.22 -12.75
C ALA A 91 -6.99 -8.00 -13.73
N PRO A 92 -7.13 -7.81 -15.06
CA PRO A 92 -8.05 -6.89 -15.73
C PRO A 92 -9.42 -7.50 -16.07
N GLU A 93 -9.73 -8.71 -15.62
CA GLU A 93 -10.95 -9.44 -16.04
C GLU A 93 -12.24 -8.82 -15.49
N SER A 94 -12.17 -8.08 -14.38
CA SER A 94 -13.28 -7.31 -13.83
C SER A 94 -13.10 -5.80 -14.00
N SER A 95 -14.08 -5.15 -14.61
CA SER A 95 -14.14 -3.68 -14.69
C SER A 95 -14.53 -3.01 -13.35
N SER A 96 -14.95 -3.78 -12.35
CA SER A 96 -15.23 -3.28 -11.01
C SER A 96 -13.96 -3.14 -10.16
N THR A 97 -12.85 -3.75 -10.58
CA THR A 97 -11.55 -3.60 -9.88
C THR A 97 -11.10 -2.13 -9.83
N PRO A 98 -10.41 -1.72 -8.76
CA PRO A 98 -9.90 -0.36 -8.61
C PRO A 98 -8.85 -0.08 -9.69
N THR A 99 -8.56 1.20 -9.91
CA THR A 99 -7.50 1.60 -10.85
C THR A 99 -6.23 1.92 -10.07
N VAL A 100 -5.11 1.36 -10.50
CA VAL A 100 -3.79 1.66 -9.93
C VAL A 100 -3.00 2.55 -10.87
N HIS A 101 -2.41 3.60 -10.33
CA HIS A 101 -1.44 4.47 -11.00
C HIS A 101 -0.14 4.41 -10.23
N VAL A 102 0.97 4.23 -10.95
CA VAL A 102 2.31 4.12 -10.37
C VAL A 102 3.17 5.19 -11.01
N ASP A 103 3.67 6.10 -10.19
CA ASP A 103 4.51 7.21 -10.61
C ASP A 103 5.87 7.15 -9.90
N TYR A 104 6.94 7.11 -10.69
CA TYR A 104 8.31 7.06 -10.20
C TYR A 104 8.93 8.46 -10.15
N GLY A 105 9.71 8.75 -9.11
CA GLY A 105 10.46 10.01 -9.01
C GLY A 105 9.61 11.26 -8.81
N VAL A 106 8.47 11.16 -8.12
CA VAL A 106 7.55 12.27 -7.87
C VAL A 106 7.84 13.06 -6.59
N ALA A 107 8.59 12.51 -5.64
CA ALA A 107 9.05 13.30 -4.50
C ALA A 107 10.18 14.24 -4.97
N ARG A 108 9.92 15.55 -4.89
CA ARG A 108 10.87 16.61 -5.24
C ARG A 108 11.20 17.47 -4.03
#